data_AF-A0A167VLQ1-F1
#
_entry.id   AF-A0A167VLQ1-F1
#
_cell.length_a   1.000
_cell.length_b   1.000
_cell.length_c   1.000
_cell.angle_alpha   90.00
_cell.angle_beta   90.00
_cell.angle_gamma   90.00
#
_symmetry.space_group_name_H-M   'P 1'
#
loop_
_entity.id
_entity.type
_entity.pdbx_description
1 polymer ?
#
loop_
_entity_poly.entity_id
_entity_poly.type
_entity_poly.pdbx_seq_one_letter_code
_entity_poly.pdbx_strand_id
1 'polypeptide(L)'
;MSLGQLLLKQLTPTKLFFHILFWTFHWALFAYGWYKQARDPRLSGLNTLTFSVWISRGAGLVLSVDGMLILLPVCRTLVRFVRPKLRFLPLDENIWFHRQVAYSLLFFAIVHTAGHYVNFYNVELSQIRPVTAVQIHYTQPGGITGHIMLFCMLLMYTTAHHRIRQQSFETFWYTHHLFIPFLLGLYTHTVGCFVRDTADAFSPFAGKPFWDHCLGYEGWRWELFTGGFYLIERLYREVRARRETRITRVVRHPYDAVEIQFSKPSFRYKAGQWLFLQIPSISKYQWHPFTITSCPYDPYVSVHVRQVGDFTRALGDAVGAGSAQAKL
;
A
#
# COMPACT_ATOMS: atom_id res chain seq x y z
N MET A 1 22.60 -11.48 10.54
CA MET A 1 23.22 -10.36 9.80
C MET A 1 23.58 -9.29 10.83
N SER A 2 24.84 -8.85 10.90
CA SER A 2 25.24 -7.83 11.87
C SER A 2 24.64 -6.47 11.51
N LEU A 3 24.51 -5.56 12.49
CA LEU A 3 24.00 -4.19 12.26
C LEU A 3 24.81 -3.46 11.17
N GLY A 4 26.14 -3.61 11.18
CA GLY A 4 27.02 -3.03 10.16
C GLY A 4 26.75 -3.55 8.74
N GLN A 5 26.50 -4.86 8.58
CA GLN A 5 26.13 -5.42 7.28
C GLN A 5 24.75 -4.92 6.79
N LEU A 6 23.84 -4.64 7.72
CA LEU A 6 22.53 -4.08 7.40
C LEU A 6 22.64 -2.63 6.94
N LEU A 7 23.45 -1.83 7.62
CA LEU A 7 23.72 -0.43 7.26
C LEU A 7 24.38 -0.33 5.88
N LEU A 8 25.43 -1.12 5.62
CA LEU A 8 26.10 -1.13 4.30
C LEU A 8 25.14 -1.47 3.15
N LYS A 9 24.19 -2.38 3.37
CA LYS A 9 23.16 -2.73 2.37
C LYS A 9 22.13 -1.62 2.13
N GLN A 10 21.88 -0.75 3.10
CA GLN A 10 20.94 0.38 2.96
C GLN A 10 21.64 1.64 2.44
N LEU A 11 22.93 1.83 2.71
CA LEU A 11 23.71 3.01 2.34
C LEU A 11 24.43 2.89 0.99
N THR A 12 23.93 2.05 0.08
CA THR A 12 24.43 2.04 -1.31
C THR A 12 24.20 3.41 -1.96
N PRO A 13 25.09 3.91 -2.84
CA PRO A 13 24.95 5.24 -3.46
C PRO A 13 23.58 5.50 -4.09
N THR A 14 23.02 4.51 -4.78
CA THR A 14 21.68 4.59 -5.41
C THR A 14 20.56 4.79 -4.39
N LYS A 15 20.62 4.07 -3.24
CA LYS A 15 19.63 4.21 -2.17
C LYS A 15 19.77 5.52 -1.43
N LEU A 16 21.00 5.98 -1.20
CA LEU A 16 21.24 7.29 -0.59
C LEU A 16 20.71 8.42 -1.48
N PHE A 17 21.02 8.38 -2.78
CA PHE A 17 20.48 9.33 -3.75
C PHE A 17 18.94 9.30 -3.79
N PHE A 18 18.35 8.11 -3.82
CA PHE A 18 16.91 7.95 -3.71
C PHE A 18 16.36 8.59 -2.44
N HIS A 19 16.95 8.33 -1.26
CA HIS A 19 16.47 8.88 0.00
C HIS A 19 16.56 10.39 0.05
N ILE A 20 17.66 10.98 -0.45
CA ILE A 20 17.82 12.43 -0.54
C ILE A 20 16.72 13.01 -1.42
N LEU A 21 16.54 12.49 -2.64
CA LEU A 21 15.52 12.97 -3.57
C LEU A 21 14.12 12.80 -2.99
N PHE A 22 13.81 11.61 -2.49
CA PHE A 22 12.51 11.23 -1.95
C PHE A 22 12.15 12.13 -0.77
N TRP A 23 12.96 12.19 0.28
CA TRP A 23 12.62 12.99 1.46
C TRP A 23 12.68 14.49 1.19
N THR A 24 13.61 14.98 0.37
CA THR A 24 13.62 16.40 -0.03
C THR A 24 12.32 16.76 -0.74
N PHE A 25 11.83 15.91 -1.64
CA PHE A 25 10.54 16.12 -2.29
C PHE A 25 9.37 16.12 -1.29
N HIS A 26 9.34 15.19 -0.33
CA HIS A 26 8.27 15.13 0.67
C HIS A 26 8.29 16.35 1.61
N TRP A 27 9.47 16.78 2.06
CA TRP A 27 9.60 17.99 2.88
C TRP A 27 9.26 19.26 2.10
N ALA A 28 9.61 19.33 0.81
CA ALA A 28 9.22 20.43 -0.06
C ALA A 28 7.69 20.49 -0.25
N LEU A 29 7.04 19.33 -0.46
CA LEU A 29 5.57 19.24 -0.51
C LEU A 29 4.93 19.65 0.81
N PHE A 30 5.48 19.19 1.94
CA PHE A 30 4.99 19.58 3.26
C PHE A 30 5.09 21.10 3.46
N ALA A 31 6.26 21.68 3.17
CA ALA A 31 6.50 23.12 3.28
C ALA A 31 5.60 23.91 2.32
N TYR A 32 5.38 23.42 1.11
CA TYR A 32 4.46 24.04 0.16
C TYR A 32 3.00 23.97 0.64
N GLY A 33 2.54 22.82 1.16
CA GLY A 33 1.20 22.68 1.72
C GLY A 33 0.97 23.56 2.94
N TRP A 34 1.99 23.72 3.78
CA TRP A 34 2.01 24.69 4.88
C TRP A 34 1.90 26.12 4.35
N TYR A 35 2.79 26.51 3.43
CA TYR A 35 2.84 27.84 2.85
C TYR A 35 1.51 28.21 2.19
N LYS A 36 0.96 27.29 1.39
CA LYS A 36 -0.34 27.46 0.71
C LYS A 36 -1.45 27.69 1.72
N GLN A 37 -1.52 26.90 2.80
CA GLN A 37 -2.51 27.10 3.85
C GLN A 37 -2.34 28.47 4.52
N ALA A 38 -1.12 28.83 4.93
CA ALA A 38 -0.84 30.03 5.69
C ALA A 38 -1.02 31.34 4.91
N ARG A 39 -0.83 31.31 3.59
CA ARG A 39 -0.87 32.51 2.72
C ARG A 39 -2.20 32.73 2.01
N ASP A 40 -3.07 31.72 1.92
CA ASP A 40 -4.35 31.85 1.23
C ASP A 40 -5.32 32.73 2.05
N PRO A 41 -5.72 33.92 1.55
CA PRO A 41 -6.61 34.83 2.26
C PRO A 41 -8.00 34.21 2.53
N ARG A 42 -8.44 33.30 1.67
CA ARG A 42 -9.74 32.62 1.78
C ARG A 42 -9.78 31.70 2.99
N LEU A 43 -8.62 31.21 3.43
CA LEU A 43 -8.47 30.34 4.59
C LEU A 43 -8.10 31.11 5.87
N SER A 44 -8.22 32.44 5.87
CA SER A 44 -7.88 33.30 7.01
C SER A 44 -8.57 32.89 8.32
N GLY A 45 -9.86 32.52 8.26
CA GLY A 45 -10.60 32.01 9.42
C GLY A 45 -9.96 30.75 10.03
N LEU A 46 -9.54 29.80 9.20
CA LEU A 46 -8.83 28.59 9.67
C LEU A 46 -7.40 28.89 10.11
N ASN A 47 -6.74 29.91 9.55
CA ASN A 47 -5.38 30.29 9.91
C ASN A 47 -5.24 30.89 11.32
N THR A 48 -6.36 31.23 11.97
CA THR A 48 -6.38 31.55 13.41
C THR A 48 -5.94 30.37 14.28
N LEU A 49 -6.05 29.13 13.78
CA LEU A 49 -5.57 27.92 14.44
C LEU A 49 -4.04 27.76 14.37
N THR A 50 -3.36 28.56 13.52
CA THR A 50 -1.90 28.61 13.35
C THR A 50 -1.26 27.25 13.03
N PHE A 51 -0.34 26.78 13.88
CA PHE A 51 0.52 25.63 13.64
C PHE A 51 -0.26 24.34 13.39
N SER A 52 -1.36 24.09 14.12
CA SER A 52 -2.09 22.82 13.99
C SER A 52 -2.73 22.66 12.61
N VAL A 53 -3.21 23.75 11.99
CA VAL A 53 -3.79 23.70 10.65
C VAL A 53 -2.70 23.71 9.57
N TRP A 54 -1.61 24.44 9.76
CA TRP A 54 -0.51 24.46 8.80
C TRP A 54 0.19 23.10 8.72
N ILE A 55 0.43 22.45 9.87
CA ILE A 55 1.00 21.11 9.97
C ILE A 55 0.07 20.08 9.32
N SER A 56 -1.22 20.06 9.69
CA SER A 56 -2.15 19.06 9.18
C SER A 56 -2.32 19.16 7.66
N ARG A 57 -2.28 20.38 7.11
CA ARG A 57 -2.39 20.65 5.68
C ARG A 57 -1.09 20.34 4.94
N GLY A 58 0.07 20.69 5.48
CA GLY A 58 1.36 20.24 4.95
C GLY A 58 1.41 18.72 4.81
N ALA A 59 1.08 18.01 5.90
CA ALA A 59 1.07 16.55 5.92
C ALA A 59 0.00 15.95 4.99
N GLY A 60 -1.19 16.56 4.91
CA GLY A 60 -2.27 16.11 4.03
C GLY A 60 -1.89 16.15 2.54
N LEU A 61 -1.11 17.14 2.11
CA LEU A 61 -0.62 17.20 0.73
C LEU A 61 0.38 16.07 0.44
N VAL A 62 1.30 15.81 1.38
CA VAL A 62 2.24 14.69 1.26
C VAL A 62 1.51 13.36 1.20
N LEU A 63 0.53 13.15 2.10
CA LEU A 63 -0.29 11.93 2.12
C LEU A 63 -1.04 11.68 0.82
N SER A 64 -1.53 12.74 0.17
CA SER A 64 -2.20 12.61 -1.12
C SER A 64 -1.25 12.15 -2.23
N VAL A 65 0.00 12.62 -2.21
CA VAL A 65 1.04 12.14 -3.13
C VAL A 65 1.47 10.71 -2.79
N ASP A 66 1.66 10.38 -1.52
CA ASP A 66 1.98 9.02 -1.08
C ASP A 66 0.86 8.03 -1.44
N GLY A 67 -0.40 8.42 -1.27
CA GLY A 67 -1.58 7.65 -1.65
C GLY A 67 -1.65 7.39 -3.15
N MET A 68 -1.22 8.35 -3.97
CA MET A 68 -1.04 8.15 -5.41
C MET A 68 0.09 7.16 -5.71
N LEU A 69 1.24 7.29 -5.02
CA LEU A 69 2.45 6.52 -5.29
C LEU A 69 2.39 5.07 -4.79
N ILE A 70 1.68 4.76 -3.71
CA ILE A 70 1.79 3.47 -2.99
C ILE A 70 1.47 2.24 -3.86
N LEU A 71 0.59 2.39 -4.86
CA LEU A 71 0.17 1.32 -5.77
C LEU A 71 1.10 1.12 -6.96
N LEU A 72 1.86 2.15 -7.37
CA LEU A 72 2.69 2.08 -8.57
C LEU A 72 3.81 1.02 -8.47
N PRO A 73 4.56 0.90 -7.35
CA PRO A 73 5.62 -0.10 -7.25
C PRO A 73 5.10 -1.54 -7.28
N VAL A 74 3.84 -1.78 -6.90
CA VAL A 74 3.26 -3.14 -6.90
C VAL A 74 2.67 -3.55 -8.27
N CYS A 75 2.54 -2.59 -9.20
CA CYS A 75 2.17 -2.82 -10.60
C CYS A 75 3.34 -3.42 -11.39
N ARG A 76 3.61 -4.72 -11.22
CA ARG A 76 4.83 -5.39 -11.73
C ARG A 76 5.00 -5.29 -13.24
N THR A 77 3.90 -5.35 -13.98
CA THR A 77 3.93 -5.23 -15.44
C THR A 77 4.38 -3.83 -15.85
N LEU A 78 3.85 -2.79 -15.19
CA LEU A 78 4.27 -1.40 -15.41
C LEU A 78 5.73 -1.19 -15.04
N VAL A 79 6.15 -1.63 -13.85
CA VAL A 79 7.53 -1.53 -13.38
C VAL A 79 8.51 -2.17 -14.37
N ARG A 80 8.14 -3.30 -15.00
CA ARG A 80 8.96 -3.94 -16.04
C ARG A 80 9.24 -3.02 -17.23
N PHE A 81 8.26 -2.21 -17.66
CA PHE A 81 8.41 -1.28 -18.78
C PHE A 81 9.12 0.03 -18.40
N VAL A 82 8.93 0.49 -17.17
CA VAL A 82 9.48 1.77 -16.68
C VAL A 82 10.92 1.62 -16.19
N ARG A 83 11.26 0.49 -15.55
CA ARG A 83 12.58 0.21 -14.97
C ARG A 83 13.75 0.50 -15.94
N PRO A 84 13.75 0.07 -17.21
CA PRO A 84 14.87 0.34 -18.12
C PRO A 84 15.08 1.83 -18.43
N LYS A 85 14.01 2.64 -18.32
CA LYS A 85 13.99 4.07 -18.63
C LYS A 85 14.39 4.94 -17.42
N LEU A 86 14.10 4.49 -16.20
CA LEU A 86 14.37 5.22 -14.96
C LEU A 86 15.40 4.49 -14.09
N ARG A 87 16.62 4.31 -14.59
CA ARG A 87 17.69 3.56 -13.90
C ARG A 87 18.19 4.21 -12.60
N PHE A 88 17.94 5.51 -12.42
CA PHE A 88 18.33 6.23 -11.20
C PHE A 88 17.41 5.91 -10.00
N LEU A 89 16.21 5.37 -10.25
CA LEU A 89 15.31 4.91 -9.20
C LEU A 89 15.53 3.41 -8.93
N PRO A 90 15.45 2.96 -7.66
CA PRO A 90 15.61 1.55 -7.29
C PRO A 90 14.35 0.72 -7.62
N LEU A 91 13.89 0.79 -8.87
CA LEU A 91 12.73 0.04 -9.38
C LEU A 91 12.97 -1.47 -9.46
N ASP A 92 14.24 -1.89 -9.38
CA ASP A 92 14.67 -3.28 -9.24
C ASP A 92 14.21 -3.88 -7.90
N GLU A 93 14.17 -3.04 -6.87
CA GLU A 93 13.66 -3.36 -5.53
C GLU A 93 12.30 -2.67 -5.33
N ASN A 94 11.37 -2.82 -6.27
CA ASN A 94 10.05 -2.16 -6.22
C ASN A 94 9.27 -2.38 -4.90
N ILE A 95 9.39 -3.56 -4.27
CA ILE A 95 8.77 -3.82 -2.96
C ILE A 95 9.51 -3.10 -1.82
N TRP A 96 10.81 -2.84 -1.96
CA TRP A 96 11.52 -1.93 -1.05
C TRP A 96 11.01 -0.51 -1.21
N PHE A 97 10.82 -0.04 -2.44
CA PHE A 97 10.25 1.29 -2.70
C PHE A 97 8.82 1.41 -2.14
N HIS A 98 7.95 0.42 -2.36
CA HIS A 98 6.61 0.37 -1.73
C HIS A 98 6.68 0.56 -0.20
N ARG A 99 7.66 -0.07 0.48
CA ARG A 99 7.84 0.12 1.92
C ARG A 99 8.31 1.54 2.28
N GLN A 100 9.14 2.19 1.45
CA GLN A 100 9.54 3.58 1.72
C GLN A 100 8.34 4.52 1.65
N VAL A 101 7.48 4.36 0.64
CA VAL A 101 6.21 5.11 0.53
C VAL A 101 5.31 4.80 1.73
N ALA A 102 5.20 3.54 2.14
CA ALA A 102 4.44 3.17 3.33
C ALA A 102 5.00 3.84 4.61
N TYR A 103 6.32 3.88 4.81
CA TYR A 103 6.89 4.55 5.98
C TYR A 103 6.64 6.06 6.00
N SER A 104 6.73 6.71 4.83
CA SER A 104 6.34 8.12 4.68
C SER A 104 4.86 8.33 5.00
N LEU A 105 3.99 7.51 4.41
CA LEU A 105 2.54 7.55 4.61
C LEU A 105 2.20 7.38 6.10
N LEU A 106 2.83 6.45 6.80
CA LEU A 106 2.64 6.29 8.25
C LEU A 106 3.08 7.52 9.04
N PHE A 107 4.28 8.05 8.76
CA PHE A 107 4.80 9.22 9.46
C PHE A 107 3.88 10.44 9.27
N PHE A 108 3.55 10.78 8.03
CA PHE A 108 2.69 11.92 7.75
C PHE A 108 1.24 11.68 8.17
N ALA A 109 0.75 10.43 8.25
CA ALA A 109 -0.57 10.12 8.80
C ALA A 109 -0.64 10.45 10.31
N ILE A 110 0.42 10.13 11.06
CA ILE A 110 0.52 10.49 12.48
C ILE A 110 0.54 12.01 12.63
N VAL A 111 1.39 12.70 11.86
CA VAL A 111 1.49 14.19 11.89
C VAL A 111 0.17 14.85 11.51
N HIS A 112 -0.48 14.37 10.45
CA HIS A 112 -1.77 14.86 9.97
C HIS A 112 -2.89 14.67 11.00
N THR A 113 -2.98 13.47 11.57
CA THR A 113 -4.00 13.12 12.57
C THR A 113 -3.80 13.92 13.85
N ALA A 114 -2.57 14.01 14.36
CA ALA A 114 -2.26 14.79 15.56
C ALA A 114 -2.61 16.28 15.35
N GLY A 115 -2.25 16.84 14.20
CA GLY A 115 -2.63 18.21 13.83
C GLY A 115 -4.16 18.38 13.79
N HIS A 116 -4.90 17.42 13.21
CA HIS A 116 -6.36 17.45 13.18
C HIS A 116 -7.00 17.37 14.56
N TYR A 117 -6.50 16.54 15.47
CA TYR A 117 -7.04 16.44 16.83
C TYR A 117 -6.91 17.78 17.58
N VAL A 118 -5.75 18.44 17.45
CA VAL A 118 -5.55 19.80 18.00
C VAL A 118 -6.47 20.81 17.32
N ASN A 119 -6.65 20.72 15.99
CA ASN A 119 -7.57 21.59 15.27
C ASN A 119 -9.03 21.41 15.73
N PHE A 120 -9.48 20.18 15.98
CA PHE A 120 -10.87 19.92 16.36
C PHE A 120 -11.16 20.51 17.74
N TYR A 121 -10.24 20.35 18.69
CA TYR A 121 -10.32 20.99 19.99
C TYR A 121 -10.31 22.53 19.88
N ASN A 122 -9.40 23.11 19.09
CA ASN A 122 -9.33 24.57 18.94
C ASN A 122 -10.53 25.15 18.18
N VAL A 123 -11.14 24.42 17.24
CA VAL A 123 -12.39 24.83 16.58
C VAL A 123 -13.54 24.89 17.57
N GLU A 124 -13.63 23.92 18.49
CA GLU A 124 -14.62 23.93 19.56
C GLU A 124 -14.38 25.08 20.54
N LEU A 125 -13.14 25.38 20.91
CA LEU A 125 -12.86 26.50 21.81
C LEU A 125 -13.14 27.87 21.18
N SER A 126 -12.71 28.06 19.93
CA SER A 126 -12.84 29.34 19.22
C SER A 126 -14.24 29.56 18.63
N GLN A 127 -15.05 28.51 18.53
CA GLN A 127 -16.37 28.52 17.89
C GLN A 127 -16.36 29.15 16.49
N ILE A 128 -15.23 29.03 15.76
CA ILE A 128 -15.14 29.42 14.33
C ILE A 128 -16.23 28.70 13.51
N ARG A 129 -16.62 27.52 13.97
CA ARG A 129 -17.80 26.79 13.51
C ARG A 129 -18.57 26.35 14.76
N PRO A 130 -19.91 26.46 14.79
CA PRO A 130 -20.73 26.07 15.94
C PRO A 130 -20.89 24.53 16.00
N VAL A 131 -19.78 23.83 16.21
CA VAL A 131 -19.69 22.36 16.27
C VAL A 131 -18.73 21.94 17.36
N THR A 132 -19.01 20.80 18.01
CA THR A 132 -18.10 20.23 19.01
C THR A 132 -17.02 19.37 18.34
N ALA A 133 -15.89 19.14 19.01
CA ALA A 133 -14.85 18.26 18.52
C ALA A 133 -15.39 16.85 18.27
N VAL A 134 -16.23 16.33 19.17
CA VAL A 134 -16.86 15.01 19.05
C VAL A 134 -17.72 14.91 17.79
N GLN A 135 -18.49 15.96 17.46
CA GLN A 135 -19.23 16.00 16.20
C GLN A 135 -18.28 15.96 15.01
N ILE A 136 -17.18 16.73 15.03
CA ILE A 136 -16.19 16.68 13.96
C ILE A 136 -15.58 15.28 13.78
N HIS A 137 -15.29 14.56 14.87
CA HIS A 137 -14.73 13.21 14.81
C HIS A 137 -15.68 12.18 14.19
N TYR A 138 -16.96 12.21 14.55
CA TYR A 138 -17.86 11.07 14.34
C TYR A 138 -19.08 11.34 13.47
N THR A 139 -19.38 12.60 13.13
CA THR A 139 -20.51 12.92 12.23
C THR A 139 -20.06 13.51 10.90
N GLN A 140 -18.85 14.07 10.83
CA GLN A 140 -18.32 14.66 9.60
C GLN A 140 -17.63 13.59 8.74
N PRO A 141 -17.78 13.65 7.39
CA PRO A 141 -17.17 12.66 6.49
C PRO A 141 -15.66 12.51 6.69
N GLY A 142 -14.93 13.62 6.87
CA GLY A 142 -13.48 13.60 7.10
C GLY A 142 -13.09 12.87 8.39
N GLY A 143 -13.83 13.09 9.48
CA GLY A 143 -13.61 12.38 10.75
C GLY A 143 -13.85 10.88 10.60
N ILE A 144 -15.01 10.48 10.08
CA ILE A 144 -15.40 9.07 9.93
C ILE A 144 -14.41 8.31 9.04
N THR A 145 -14.15 8.82 7.84
CA THR A 145 -13.20 8.19 6.89
C THR A 145 -11.78 8.15 7.45
N GLY A 146 -11.35 9.19 8.18
CA GLY A 146 -10.07 9.22 8.88
C GLY A 146 -9.89 8.05 9.86
N HIS A 147 -10.86 7.80 10.75
CA HIS A 147 -10.78 6.70 11.72
C HIS A 147 -10.80 5.33 11.04
N ILE A 148 -11.62 5.15 10.00
CA ILE A 148 -11.66 3.90 9.21
C ILE A 148 -10.28 3.62 8.59
N MET A 149 -9.66 4.64 7.97
CA MET A 149 -8.32 4.51 7.39
C MET A 149 -7.27 4.19 8.44
N LEU A 150 -7.27 4.89 9.59
CA LEU A 150 -6.31 4.65 10.68
C LEU A 150 -6.43 3.22 11.24
N PHE A 151 -7.64 2.71 11.40
CA PHE A 151 -7.87 1.34 11.84
C PHE A 151 -7.35 0.32 10.82
N CYS A 152 -7.65 0.53 9.52
CA CYS A 152 -7.12 -0.31 8.45
C CYS A 152 -5.59 -0.28 8.43
N MET A 153 -4.98 0.91 8.57
CA MET A 153 -3.53 1.06 8.65
C MET A 153 -2.95 0.30 9.85
N LEU A 154 -3.52 0.45 11.04
CA LEU A 154 -3.04 -0.27 12.23
C LEU A 154 -2.95 -1.78 11.99
N LEU A 155 -4.00 -2.38 11.45
CA LEU A 155 -4.04 -3.81 11.13
C LEU A 155 -3.04 -4.18 10.02
N MET A 156 -2.97 -3.40 8.93
CA MET A 156 -2.06 -3.67 7.82
C MET A 156 -0.60 -3.57 8.22
N TYR A 157 -0.20 -2.52 8.95
CA TYR A 157 1.20 -2.30 9.31
C TYR A 157 1.68 -3.31 10.35
N THR A 158 0.83 -3.66 11.30
CA THR A 158 1.14 -4.66 12.33
C THR A 158 1.46 -6.00 11.68
N THR A 159 0.57 -6.51 10.81
CA THR A 159 0.77 -7.83 10.18
C THR A 159 1.84 -7.82 9.08
N ALA A 160 2.07 -6.66 8.43
CA ALA A 160 3.15 -6.51 7.45
C ALA A 160 4.54 -6.46 8.07
N HIS A 161 4.64 -6.31 9.40
CA HIS A 161 5.92 -6.36 10.09
C HIS A 161 6.64 -7.69 9.82
N HIS A 162 7.94 -7.62 9.53
CA HIS A 162 8.72 -8.76 9.03
C HIS A 162 8.58 -10.02 9.89
N ARG A 163 8.62 -9.89 11.22
CA ARG A 163 8.50 -11.04 12.14
C ARG A 163 7.12 -11.71 12.04
N ILE A 164 6.06 -10.90 12.04
CA ILE A 164 4.67 -11.42 12.00
C ILE A 164 4.39 -12.06 10.65
N ARG A 165 4.76 -11.40 9.55
CA ARG A 165 4.58 -11.95 8.19
C ARG A 165 5.33 -13.28 7.97
N GLN A 166 6.50 -13.45 8.58
CA GLN A 166 7.26 -14.71 8.49
C GLN A 166 6.65 -15.84 9.32
N GLN A 167 5.97 -15.50 10.42
CA GLN A 167 5.27 -16.47 11.28
C GLN A 167 3.90 -16.85 10.72
N SER A 168 3.14 -15.87 10.22
CA SER A 168 1.83 -16.08 9.60
C SER A 168 1.70 -15.24 8.33
N PHE A 169 2.01 -15.87 7.19
CA PHE A 169 1.86 -15.22 5.89
C PHE A 169 0.39 -14.97 5.54
N GLU A 170 -0.52 -15.86 5.97
CA GLU A 170 -1.96 -15.74 5.66
C GLU A 170 -2.60 -14.56 6.38
N THR A 171 -2.27 -14.36 7.67
CA THR A 171 -2.74 -13.19 8.43
C THR A 171 -2.27 -11.90 7.76
N PHE A 172 -1.01 -11.83 7.35
CA PHE A 172 -0.51 -10.73 6.53
C PHE A 172 -1.32 -10.59 5.24
N TRP A 173 -1.49 -11.66 4.48
CA TRP A 173 -2.17 -11.63 3.18
C TRP A 173 -3.59 -11.07 3.31
N TYR A 174 -4.39 -11.58 4.22
CA TYR A 174 -5.79 -11.18 4.39
C TYR A 174 -5.91 -9.75 4.92
N THR A 175 -5.18 -9.38 5.97
CA THR A 175 -5.32 -8.01 6.49
C THR A 175 -4.72 -6.98 5.56
N HIS A 176 -3.73 -7.35 4.73
CA HIS A 176 -3.20 -6.42 3.73
C HIS A 176 -4.24 -6.05 2.66
N HIS A 177 -5.28 -6.87 2.42
CA HIS A 177 -6.41 -6.51 1.55
C HIS A 177 -7.30 -5.39 2.11
N LEU A 178 -7.13 -5.01 3.39
CA LEU A 178 -7.71 -3.79 3.94
C LEU A 178 -7.21 -2.52 3.23
N PHE A 179 -6.24 -2.63 2.31
CA PHE A 179 -5.92 -1.56 1.37
C PHE A 179 -7.16 -1.12 0.57
N ILE A 180 -8.14 -2.01 0.32
CA ILE A 180 -9.37 -1.68 -0.41
C ILE A 180 -10.22 -0.65 0.36
N PRO A 181 -10.71 -0.94 1.58
CA PRO A 181 -11.44 0.06 2.36
C PRO A 181 -10.58 1.28 2.70
N PHE A 182 -9.26 1.12 2.88
CA PHE A 182 -8.34 2.26 3.05
C PHE A 182 -8.37 3.21 1.83
N LEU A 183 -8.24 2.69 0.60
CA LEU A 183 -8.27 3.51 -0.62
C LEU A 183 -9.64 4.14 -0.86
N LEU A 184 -10.73 3.41 -0.62
CA LEU A 184 -12.09 3.98 -0.69
C LEU A 184 -12.25 5.14 0.31
N GLY A 185 -11.73 4.96 1.53
CA GLY A 185 -11.63 6.02 2.52
C GLY A 185 -10.83 7.21 1.99
N LEU A 186 -9.63 6.97 1.45
CA LEU A 186 -8.76 8.02 0.91
C LEU A 186 -9.44 8.84 -0.19
N TYR A 187 -10.07 8.17 -1.17
CA TYR A 187 -10.78 8.83 -2.28
C TYR A 187 -11.99 9.64 -1.83
N THR A 188 -12.61 9.29 -0.70
CA THR A 188 -13.79 9.98 -0.17
C THR A 188 -13.45 10.95 0.96
N HIS A 189 -12.23 10.91 1.51
CA HIS A 189 -11.83 11.63 2.71
C HIS A 189 -11.99 13.15 2.58
N THR A 190 -11.69 13.70 1.40
CA THR A 190 -11.71 15.15 1.14
C THR A 190 -13.01 15.64 0.50
N VAL A 191 -13.95 14.74 0.23
CA VAL A 191 -15.22 15.03 -0.47
C VAL A 191 -16.18 15.84 0.41
N GLY A 192 -16.07 15.76 1.75
CA GLY A 192 -16.98 16.44 2.68
C GLY A 192 -16.80 17.96 2.83
N CYS A 193 -16.10 18.64 1.93
CA CYS A 193 -15.86 20.09 1.98
C CYS A 193 -15.33 20.58 3.34
N PHE A 194 -14.49 19.78 4.01
CA PHE A 194 -14.11 20.06 5.41
C PHE A 194 -13.23 21.31 5.55
N VAL A 195 -12.34 21.52 4.59
CA VAL A 195 -11.52 22.73 4.45
C VAL A 195 -12.23 23.64 3.45
N ARG A 196 -12.65 24.81 3.90
CA ARG A 196 -13.50 25.76 3.16
C ARG A 196 -13.38 27.16 3.76
N ASP A 197 -13.84 28.15 3.03
CA ASP A 197 -13.87 29.56 3.45
C ASP A 197 -15.22 30.00 4.07
N THR A 198 -16.23 29.13 4.07
CA THR A 198 -17.56 29.35 4.66
C THR A 198 -17.78 28.56 5.95
N ALA A 199 -18.74 28.99 6.77
CA ALA A 199 -19.16 28.25 7.97
C ALA A 199 -19.79 26.90 7.61
N ASP A 200 -20.72 26.90 6.65
CA ASP A 200 -21.45 25.72 6.20
C ASP A 200 -20.72 24.94 5.11
N ALA A 201 -20.91 23.62 5.12
CA ALA A 201 -20.35 22.71 4.12
C ALA A 201 -21.24 22.67 2.87
N PHE A 202 -20.64 22.54 1.70
CA PHE A 202 -21.37 22.29 0.46
C PHE A 202 -21.32 20.81 0.07
N SER A 203 -22.42 20.32 -0.49
CA SER A 203 -22.48 18.99 -1.09
C SER A 203 -21.57 18.92 -2.33
N PRO A 204 -20.88 17.80 -2.59
CA PRO A 204 -20.15 17.56 -3.84
C PRO A 204 -21.00 17.74 -5.10
N PHE A 205 -22.32 17.57 -4.96
CA PHE A 205 -23.29 17.70 -6.05
C PHE A 205 -23.86 19.13 -6.18
N ALA A 206 -23.42 20.08 -5.34
CA ALA A 206 -23.92 21.46 -5.37
C ALA A 206 -23.45 22.24 -6.61
N GLY A 207 -22.50 21.73 -7.39
CA GLY A 207 -21.97 22.42 -8.57
C GLY A 207 -21.04 23.57 -8.16
N LYS A 208 -21.27 24.78 -8.69
CA LYS A 208 -20.38 25.94 -8.49
C LYS A 208 -20.05 26.23 -7.01
N PRO A 209 -21.02 26.27 -6.06
CA PRO A 209 -20.72 26.51 -4.65
C PRO A 209 -19.69 25.55 -4.05
N PHE A 210 -19.66 24.28 -4.47
CA PHE A 210 -18.65 23.34 -3.99
C PHE A 210 -17.26 23.71 -4.51
N TRP A 211 -17.12 23.91 -5.82
CA TRP A 211 -15.83 24.22 -6.44
C TRP A 211 -15.31 25.61 -6.07
N ASP A 212 -16.23 26.53 -5.79
CA ASP A 212 -15.87 27.89 -5.42
C ASP A 212 -15.48 27.99 -3.96
N HIS A 213 -16.05 27.21 -3.02
CA HIS A 213 -15.82 27.38 -1.58
C HIS A 213 -15.07 26.24 -0.87
N CYS A 214 -15.07 25.03 -1.42
CA CYS A 214 -14.39 23.88 -0.83
C CYS A 214 -12.91 23.85 -1.26
N LEU A 215 -12.02 24.11 -0.30
CA LEU A 215 -10.59 24.31 -0.50
C LEU A 215 -9.73 23.11 -0.06
N GLY A 216 -10.35 21.93 0.01
CA GLY A 216 -9.68 20.66 0.26
C GLY A 216 -8.64 20.34 -0.81
N TYR A 217 -7.66 19.49 -0.49
CA TYR A 217 -6.84 18.89 -1.53
C TYR A 217 -7.68 17.79 -2.16
N GLU A 218 -8.12 17.99 -3.39
CA GLU A 218 -8.98 17.07 -4.13
C GLU A 218 -8.18 15.85 -4.63
N GLY A 219 -7.51 15.17 -3.70
CA GLY A 219 -6.54 14.10 -3.94
C GLY A 219 -7.06 13.01 -4.85
N TRP A 220 -8.33 12.66 -4.68
CA TRP A 220 -9.04 11.68 -5.49
C TRP A 220 -8.88 11.92 -7.00
N ARG A 221 -8.73 13.17 -7.46
CA ARG A 221 -8.55 13.49 -8.89
C ARG A 221 -7.31 12.85 -9.48
N TRP A 222 -6.20 12.78 -8.75
CA TRP A 222 -4.97 12.14 -9.22
C TRP A 222 -4.79 10.72 -8.66
N GLU A 223 -5.24 10.45 -7.44
CA GLU A 223 -5.12 9.13 -6.81
C GLU A 223 -5.99 8.07 -7.52
N LEU A 224 -7.12 8.46 -8.12
CA LEU A 224 -7.95 7.54 -8.92
C LEU A 224 -7.24 7.09 -10.20
N PHE A 225 -6.37 7.90 -10.80
CA PHE A 225 -5.61 7.46 -11.98
C PHE A 225 -4.72 6.27 -11.62
N THR A 226 -3.97 6.35 -10.51
CA THR A 226 -3.10 5.25 -10.09
C THR A 226 -3.90 4.05 -9.58
N GLY A 227 -5.04 4.27 -8.91
CA GLY A 227 -6.01 3.23 -8.59
C GLY A 227 -6.53 2.49 -9.82
N GLY A 228 -6.91 3.23 -10.87
CA GLY A 228 -7.36 2.68 -12.15
C GLY A 228 -6.25 1.90 -12.87
N PHE A 229 -5.03 2.43 -12.93
CA PHE A 229 -3.88 1.72 -13.48
C PHE A 229 -3.60 0.41 -12.74
N TYR A 230 -3.64 0.45 -11.41
CA TYR A 230 -3.49 -0.75 -10.59
C TYR A 230 -4.58 -1.79 -10.89
N LEU A 231 -5.84 -1.36 -10.98
CA LEU A 231 -6.96 -2.25 -11.27
C LEU A 231 -6.79 -2.91 -12.64
N ILE A 232 -6.46 -2.14 -13.68
CA ILE A 232 -6.21 -2.66 -15.03
C ILE A 232 -5.04 -3.66 -15.03
N GLU A 233 -3.93 -3.33 -14.37
CA GLU A 233 -2.76 -4.21 -14.25
C GLU A 233 -3.09 -5.51 -13.51
N ARG A 234 -3.90 -5.40 -12.44
CA ARG A 234 -4.34 -6.53 -11.63
C ARG A 234 -5.26 -7.46 -12.42
N LEU A 235 -6.24 -6.91 -13.13
CA LEU A 235 -7.15 -7.66 -14.01
C LEU A 235 -6.37 -8.35 -15.13
N TYR A 236 -5.44 -7.63 -15.77
CA TYR A 236 -4.57 -8.21 -16.80
C TYR A 236 -3.75 -9.40 -16.27
N ARG A 237 -3.20 -9.28 -15.05
CA ARG A 237 -2.46 -10.37 -14.40
C ARG A 237 -3.34 -11.57 -14.07
N GLU A 238 -4.56 -11.34 -13.62
CA GLU A 238 -5.55 -12.38 -13.32
C GLU A 238 -5.91 -13.16 -14.59
N VAL A 239 -6.18 -12.47 -15.70
CA VAL A 239 -6.43 -13.09 -17.01
C VAL A 239 -5.21 -13.89 -17.47
N ARG A 240 -4.00 -13.33 -17.35
CA ARG A 240 -2.75 -14.03 -17.73
C ARG A 240 -2.49 -15.26 -16.85
N ALA A 241 -2.85 -15.21 -15.57
CA ALA A 241 -2.61 -16.30 -14.64
C ALA A 241 -3.41 -17.55 -15.00
N ARG A 242 -4.63 -17.38 -15.53
CA ARG A 242 -5.57 -18.43 -15.95
C ARG A 242 -5.13 -19.26 -17.16
N ARG A 243 -4.03 -18.90 -17.82
CA ARG A 243 -3.46 -19.72 -18.89
C ARG A 243 -3.13 -21.12 -18.38
N GLU A 244 -3.42 -22.12 -19.19
CA GLU A 244 -3.26 -23.53 -18.87
C GLU A 244 -1.90 -23.82 -18.23
N THR A 245 -1.92 -24.59 -17.15
CA THR A 245 -0.75 -25.01 -16.38
C THR A 245 -0.96 -26.44 -15.96
N ARG A 246 -0.05 -27.34 -16.34
CA ARG A 246 -0.16 -28.78 -16.07
C ARG A 246 0.97 -29.21 -15.17
N ILE A 247 0.65 -29.84 -14.04
CA ILE A 247 1.65 -30.50 -13.19
C ILE A 247 2.18 -31.71 -13.96
N THR A 248 3.50 -31.76 -14.15
CA THR A 248 4.17 -32.83 -14.89
C THR A 248 4.71 -33.89 -13.94
N ARG A 249 5.23 -33.47 -12.78
CA ARG A 249 5.82 -34.37 -11.80
C ARG A 249 5.71 -33.79 -10.39
N VAL A 250 5.51 -34.67 -9.42
CA VAL A 250 5.57 -34.37 -7.99
C VAL A 250 6.65 -35.27 -7.40
N VAL A 251 7.61 -34.69 -6.69
CA VAL A 251 8.68 -35.43 -6.02
C VAL A 251 8.64 -35.11 -4.54
N ARG A 252 8.53 -36.15 -3.72
CA ARG A 252 8.59 -36.01 -2.27
C ARG A 252 10.05 -36.04 -1.84
N HIS A 253 10.42 -35.08 -1.01
CA HIS A 253 11.75 -34.96 -0.44
C HIS A 253 11.73 -35.22 1.08
N PRO A 254 12.85 -35.59 1.70
CA PRO A 254 12.97 -35.67 3.16
C PRO A 254 12.65 -34.32 3.84
N TYR A 255 12.34 -34.36 5.15
CA TYR A 255 12.07 -33.18 5.99
C TYR A 255 10.84 -32.34 5.56
N ASP A 256 9.75 -33.03 5.21
CA ASP A 256 8.46 -32.42 4.87
C ASP A 256 8.56 -31.37 3.75
N ALA A 257 9.28 -31.73 2.69
CA ALA A 257 9.41 -30.93 1.50
C ALA A 257 8.83 -31.66 0.28
N VAL A 258 8.15 -30.93 -0.59
CA VAL A 258 7.63 -31.42 -1.87
C VAL A 258 8.13 -30.54 -2.99
N GLU A 259 8.63 -31.16 -4.04
CA GLU A 259 8.95 -30.51 -5.31
C GLU A 259 7.78 -30.71 -6.27
N ILE A 260 7.32 -29.61 -6.84
CA ILE A 260 6.25 -29.60 -7.83
C ILE A 260 6.85 -29.09 -9.13
N GLN A 261 6.87 -29.95 -10.15
CA GLN A 261 7.24 -29.60 -11.52
C GLN A 261 5.97 -29.42 -12.34
N PHE A 262 5.91 -28.32 -13.10
CA PHE A 262 4.77 -28.01 -13.95
C PHE A 262 5.21 -27.37 -15.26
N SER A 263 4.41 -27.56 -16.31
CA SER A 263 4.58 -26.90 -17.60
C SER A 263 3.61 -25.74 -17.74
N LYS A 264 4.13 -24.58 -18.12
CA LYS A 264 3.38 -23.38 -18.49
C LYS A 264 4.08 -22.68 -19.65
N PRO A 265 3.76 -22.99 -20.92
CA PRO A 265 4.48 -22.48 -22.10
C PRO A 265 4.57 -20.95 -22.18
N SER A 266 3.60 -20.25 -21.59
CA SER A 266 3.57 -18.78 -21.52
C SER A 266 4.50 -18.16 -20.48
N PHE A 267 5.13 -18.98 -19.63
CA PHE A 267 5.93 -18.53 -18.50
C PHE A 267 7.42 -18.47 -18.88
N ARG A 268 8.03 -17.30 -18.71
CA ARG A 268 9.46 -17.09 -18.91
C ARG A 268 10.03 -16.40 -17.68
N TYR A 269 11.16 -16.86 -17.19
CA TYR A 269 11.79 -16.35 -15.98
C TYR A 269 13.32 -16.33 -16.09
N LYS A 270 13.99 -15.69 -15.13
CA LYS A 270 15.44 -15.70 -14.95
C LYS A 270 15.80 -16.41 -13.66
N ALA A 271 17.02 -16.96 -13.58
CA ALA A 271 17.53 -17.59 -12.38
C ALA A 271 17.42 -16.66 -11.15
N GLY A 272 17.04 -17.22 -10.01
CA GLY A 272 16.83 -16.49 -8.75
C GLY A 272 15.49 -15.74 -8.66
N GLN A 273 14.64 -15.79 -9.69
CA GLN A 273 13.27 -15.28 -9.59
C GLN A 273 12.36 -16.22 -8.80
N TRP A 274 11.22 -15.69 -8.40
CA TRP A 274 10.20 -16.36 -7.62
C TRP A 274 8.83 -16.06 -8.23
N LEU A 275 7.85 -16.91 -7.93
CA LEU A 275 6.48 -16.80 -8.43
C LEU A 275 5.48 -16.83 -7.28
N PHE A 276 4.25 -16.42 -7.58
CA PHE A 276 3.12 -16.73 -6.71
C PHE A 276 2.38 -17.93 -7.26
N LEU A 277 2.09 -18.89 -6.37
CA LEU A 277 1.29 -20.07 -6.67
C LEU A 277 -0.07 -19.94 -5.98
N GLN A 278 -1.12 -20.20 -6.73
CA GLN A 278 -2.48 -20.38 -6.22
C GLN A 278 -2.96 -21.74 -6.69
N ILE A 279 -3.62 -22.47 -5.79
CA ILE A 279 -4.13 -23.81 -6.05
C ILE A 279 -5.63 -23.79 -5.73
N PRO A 280 -6.50 -23.67 -6.75
CA PRO A 280 -7.93 -23.46 -6.53
C PRO A 280 -8.65 -24.55 -5.74
N SER A 281 -8.13 -25.78 -5.72
CA SER A 281 -8.66 -26.89 -4.93
C SER A 281 -8.41 -26.73 -3.42
N ILE A 282 -7.40 -25.93 -3.03
CA ILE A 282 -7.06 -25.63 -1.64
C ILE A 282 -7.68 -24.28 -1.26
N SER A 283 -7.41 -23.25 -2.07
CA SER A 283 -7.93 -21.91 -1.85
C SER A 283 -8.01 -21.12 -3.16
N LYS A 284 -9.18 -20.53 -3.40
CA LYS A 284 -9.44 -19.66 -4.56
C LYS A 284 -8.89 -18.24 -4.42
N TYR A 285 -8.41 -17.87 -3.24
CA TYR A 285 -8.03 -16.47 -2.93
C TYR A 285 -6.60 -16.33 -2.40
N GLN A 286 -5.99 -17.40 -1.91
CA GLN A 286 -4.62 -17.37 -1.42
C GLN A 286 -3.62 -17.50 -2.56
N TRP A 287 -2.59 -16.66 -2.52
CA TRP A 287 -1.43 -16.72 -3.41
C TRP A 287 -0.17 -16.72 -2.54
N HIS A 288 0.63 -17.78 -2.66
CA HIS A 288 1.83 -17.95 -1.84
C HIS A 288 3.11 -17.77 -2.68
N PRO A 289 4.11 -17.02 -2.18
CA PRO A 289 5.35 -16.81 -2.89
C PRO A 289 6.29 -18.03 -2.75
N PHE A 290 6.84 -18.51 -3.87
CA PHE A 290 7.86 -19.57 -3.89
C PHE A 290 9.00 -19.23 -4.85
N THR A 291 10.22 -19.52 -4.45
CA THR A 291 11.41 -19.39 -5.31
C THR A 291 11.39 -20.48 -6.36
N ILE A 292 11.71 -20.10 -7.60
CA ILE A 292 11.82 -21.06 -8.70
C ILE A 292 13.15 -21.79 -8.56
N THR A 293 13.10 -23.12 -8.56
CA THR A 293 14.26 -23.98 -8.33
C THR A 293 14.82 -24.61 -9.60
N SER A 294 14.05 -24.63 -10.70
CA SER A 294 14.51 -25.12 -12.01
C SER A 294 15.32 -24.07 -12.77
N CYS A 295 16.16 -24.53 -13.71
CA CYS A 295 16.89 -23.67 -14.64
C CYS A 295 15.92 -23.08 -15.69
N PRO A 296 16.06 -21.81 -16.12
CA PRO A 296 15.23 -21.22 -17.16
C PRO A 296 15.21 -21.96 -18.51
N TYR A 297 16.17 -22.85 -18.75
CA TYR A 297 16.27 -23.67 -19.96
C TYR A 297 15.66 -25.07 -19.81
N ASP A 298 15.20 -25.43 -18.61
CA ASP A 298 14.51 -26.70 -18.38
C ASP A 298 13.12 -26.69 -19.07
N PRO A 299 12.63 -27.85 -19.54
CA PRO A 299 11.31 -27.94 -20.19
C PRO A 299 10.13 -27.80 -19.20
N TYR A 300 10.42 -27.62 -17.91
CA TYR A 300 9.45 -27.47 -16.82
C TYR A 300 9.88 -26.36 -15.86
N VAL A 301 8.93 -25.88 -15.07
CA VAL A 301 9.18 -24.99 -13.94
C VAL A 301 9.03 -25.81 -12.67
N SER A 302 10.00 -25.75 -11.75
CA SER A 302 9.92 -26.40 -10.45
C SER A 302 9.94 -25.41 -9.29
N VAL A 303 9.21 -25.77 -8.23
CA VAL A 303 9.25 -25.11 -6.93
C VAL A 303 9.40 -26.15 -5.84
N HIS A 304 10.19 -25.83 -4.81
CA HIS A 304 10.31 -26.62 -3.59
C HIS A 304 9.50 -25.97 -2.48
N VAL A 305 8.56 -26.72 -1.92
CA VAL A 305 7.62 -26.26 -0.90
C VAL A 305 7.85 -27.06 0.38
N ARG A 306 8.19 -26.36 1.46
CA ARG A 306 8.24 -26.94 2.81
C ARG A 306 6.86 -26.87 3.45
N GLN A 307 6.40 -27.95 4.09
CA GLN A 307 5.06 -28.08 4.66
C GLN A 307 4.98 -27.51 6.09
N VAL A 308 5.16 -26.18 6.22
CA VAL A 308 5.26 -25.50 7.54
C VAL A 308 3.99 -24.80 8.02
N GLY A 309 3.13 -24.37 7.09
CA GLY A 309 1.86 -23.69 7.37
C GLY A 309 0.67 -24.44 6.76
N ASP A 310 -0.54 -23.95 7.05
CA ASP A 310 -1.79 -24.64 6.72
C ASP A 310 -1.96 -24.82 5.21
N PHE A 311 -1.79 -23.75 4.42
CA PHE A 311 -1.76 -23.86 2.95
C PHE A 311 -0.72 -24.86 2.45
N THR A 312 0.51 -24.84 2.98
CA THR A 312 1.60 -25.70 2.48
C THR A 312 1.44 -27.17 2.87
N ARG A 313 0.82 -27.45 4.02
CA ARG A 313 0.44 -28.82 4.45
C ARG A 313 -0.70 -29.35 3.58
N ALA A 314 -1.76 -28.56 3.41
CA ALA A 314 -2.86 -28.90 2.51
C ALA A 314 -2.39 -29.11 1.06
N LEU A 315 -1.36 -28.36 0.62
CA LEU A 315 -0.71 -28.57 -0.66
C LEU A 315 0.00 -29.92 -0.72
N GLY A 316 0.79 -30.27 0.29
CA GLY A 316 1.39 -31.59 0.41
C GLY A 316 0.35 -32.71 0.31
N ASP A 317 -0.73 -32.62 1.09
CA ASP A 317 -1.81 -33.60 1.09
C ASP A 317 -2.50 -33.71 -0.28
N ALA A 318 -2.82 -32.57 -0.91
CA ALA A 318 -3.52 -32.52 -2.20
C ALA A 318 -2.72 -33.13 -3.35
N VAL A 319 -1.38 -33.12 -3.26
CA VAL A 319 -0.50 -33.76 -4.26
C VAL A 319 -0.03 -35.15 -3.84
N GLY A 320 -0.58 -35.72 -2.75
CA GLY A 320 -0.24 -37.04 -2.25
C GLY A 320 1.14 -37.14 -1.60
N ALA A 321 1.73 -36.00 -1.22
CA ALA A 321 3.03 -35.90 -0.56
C ALA A 321 2.93 -35.45 0.91
N GLY A 322 1.73 -35.55 1.50
CA GLY A 322 1.45 -35.15 2.86
C GLY A 322 2.12 -36.04 3.90
N SER A 323 2.22 -35.51 5.13
CA SER A 323 2.76 -36.26 6.27
C SER A 323 1.89 -37.45 6.68
N ALA A 324 0.60 -37.43 6.36
CA ALA A 324 -0.31 -38.57 6.54
C ALA A 324 0.10 -39.77 5.67
N GLN A 325 0.56 -39.52 4.43
CA GLN A 325 1.08 -40.56 3.53
C GLN A 325 2.55 -40.92 3.81
N ALA A 326 3.17 -40.35 4.86
CA ALA A 326 4.53 -40.71 5.26
C ALA A 326 4.64 -42.01 6.05
N LYS A 327 3.52 -42.49 6.61
CA LYS A 327 3.44 -43.66 7.49
C LYS A 327 2.91 -44.92 6.80
N LEU A 328 2.60 -44.82 5.51
CA LEU A 328 2.33 -45.95 4.61
C LEU A 328 3.62 -46.23 3.83
#